data_AF-A0A9Q2NRI5-F1
#
_entry.id   AF-A0A9Q2NRI5-F1
#
_cell.length_a   1.000
_cell.length_b   1.000
_cell.length_c   1.000
_cell.angle_alpha   90.00
_cell.angle_beta   90.00
_cell.angle_gamma   90.00
#
_symmetry.space_group_name_H-M   'P 1'
#
loop_
_entity.id
_entity.type
_entity.pdbx_description
1 polymer ?
#
loop_
_entity_poly.entity_id
_entity_poly.type
_entity_poly.pdbx_seq_one_letter_code
_entity_poly.pdbx_strand_id
1 'polypeptide(L)'
;MMIMRIPGFTAIYGKCQGFLGLPAKVETVTDSVMGEVPSIVTAWQPDPTELAALNAGASIHVRLVGIDRPFPMMVSVGEPPE
;
A
#
# COMPACT_ATOMS: atom_id res chain seq x y z
N MET A 1 -0.88 -8.87 5.71
CA MET A 1 0.00 -7.75 5.38
C MET A 1 -0.28 -6.67 6.39
N MET A 2 0.72 -6.28 7.18
CA MET A 2 0.58 -5.26 8.22
C MET A 2 0.85 -3.88 7.66
N ILE A 3 -0.01 -2.89 7.94
CA ILE A 3 0.26 -1.48 7.60
C ILE A 3 1.41 -0.96 8.47
N MET A 4 2.45 -0.42 7.83
CA MET A 4 3.64 0.06 8.50
C MET A 4 3.73 1.58 8.49
N ARG A 5 4.32 2.15 9.55
CA ARG A 5 4.78 3.53 9.53
C ARG A 5 6.13 3.60 8.84
N ILE A 6 6.19 4.32 7.73
CA ILE A 6 7.45 4.60 7.04
C ILE A 6 8.20 5.77 7.72
N PRO A 7 9.54 5.75 7.73
CA PRO A 7 10.33 6.89 8.22
C PRO A 7 9.96 8.18 7.47
N GLY A 8 9.76 9.26 8.23
CA GLY A 8 9.41 10.56 7.65
C GLY A 8 7.99 10.65 7.08
N PHE A 9 7.05 9.78 7.47
CA PHE A 9 5.64 9.93 7.09
C PHE A 9 5.11 11.32 7.48
N THR A 10 4.32 11.92 6.60
CA THR A 10 3.82 13.30 6.75
C THR A 10 2.32 13.37 6.97
N ALA A 11 1.59 12.27 6.72
CA ALA A 11 0.14 12.21 6.88
C ALA A 11 -0.35 10.81 7.29
N ILE A 12 -1.57 10.76 7.84
CA ILE A 12 -2.33 9.53 8.06
C ILE A 12 -3.66 9.66 7.30
N TYR A 13 -3.82 8.91 6.22
CA TYR A 13 -5.02 8.95 5.39
C TYR A 13 -6.13 8.05 5.91
N GLY A 14 -7.40 8.37 5.63
CA GLY A 14 -8.57 7.52 5.90
C GLY A 14 -9.01 7.44 7.37
N LYS A 15 -8.18 7.82 8.34
CA LYS A 15 -8.52 7.71 9.77
C LYS A 15 -9.77 8.51 10.17
N CYS A 16 -9.93 9.73 9.65
CA CYS A 16 -11.11 10.56 9.90
C CYS A 16 -12.41 10.02 9.25
N GLN A 17 -12.29 9.07 8.33
CA GLN A 17 -13.41 8.43 7.64
C GLN A 17 -13.80 7.09 8.29
N GLY A 18 -13.17 6.73 9.42
CA GLY A 18 -13.43 5.48 10.15
C GLY A 18 -12.54 4.30 9.77
N PHE A 19 -11.57 4.46 8.86
CA PHE A 19 -10.59 3.43 8.54
C PHE A 19 -9.47 3.35 9.58
N LEU A 20 -8.69 2.25 9.56
CA LEU A 20 -7.54 2.03 10.45
C LEU A 20 -6.49 3.16 10.39
N GLY A 21 -6.45 3.88 9.27
CA GLY A 21 -5.47 4.93 9.01
C GLY A 21 -4.27 4.40 8.25
N LEU A 22 -3.88 5.08 7.18
CA LEU A 22 -2.75 4.72 6.33
C LEU A 22 -1.64 5.76 6.49
N PRO A 23 -0.57 5.47 7.25
CA PRO A 23 0.59 6.33 7.33
C PRO A 23 1.25 6.42 5.95
N ALA A 24 1.49 7.64 5.49
CA ALA A 24 2.07 7.87 4.19
C ALA A 24 2.94 9.13 4.19
N LYS A 25 3.86 9.17 3.23
CA LYS A 25 4.74 10.29 2.97
C LYS A 25 4.42 10.84 1.59
N VAL A 26 4.21 12.14 1.53
CA VAL A 26 4.14 12.87 0.27
C VAL A 26 5.57 13.22 -0.13
N GLU A 27 5.96 12.89 -1.36
CA GLU A 27 7.28 13.18 -1.90
C GLU A 27 7.22 13.44 -3.40
N THR A 28 8.24 14.09 -3.95
CA THR A 28 8.40 14.24 -5.39
C THR A 28 9.28 13.11 -5.90
N VAL A 29 8.85 12.42 -6.95
CA VAL A 29 9.64 11.40 -7.63
C VAL A 29 9.94 11.83 -9.05
N THR A 30 11.12 11.45 -9.56
CA THR A 30 11.49 11.67 -10.95
C THR A 30 11.02 10.48 -11.78
N ASP A 31 10.03 10.70 -12.64
CA ASP A 31 9.53 9.75 -13.63
C ASP A 31 10.19 9.99 -14.99
N SER A 32 10.48 8.92 -15.73
CA SER A 32 11.21 9.01 -17.02
C SER A 32 10.39 9.63 -18.15
N VAL A 33 9.07 9.69 -18.02
CA VAL A 33 8.13 10.24 -19.01
C VAL A 33 7.61 11.60 -18.58
N MET A 34 7.29 11.76 -17.29
CA MET A 34 6.60 12.93 -16.74
C MET A 34 7.54 13.93 -16.05
N GLY A 35 8.81 13.59 -15.81
CA GLY A 35 9.74 14.41 -15.04
C GLY A 35 9.44 14.38 -13.54
N GLU A 36 9.53 15.53 -12.86
CA GLU A 36 9.24 15.60 -11.41
C GLU A 36 7.72 15.62 -11.15
N VAL A 37 7.23 14.57 -10.48
CA VAL A 37 5.80 14.42 -10.17
C VAL A 37 5.56 14.22 -8.66
N PRO A 38 4.50 14.82 -8.09
CA PRO A 38 4.08 14.52 -6.74
C PRO A 38 3.64 13.06 -6.61
N SER A 39 4.05 12.42 -5.52
CA SER A 39 3.80 11.01 -5.21
C SER A 39 3.43 10.84 -3.74
N ILE A 40 2.73 9.74 -3.45
CA ILE A 40 2.40 9.31 -2.09
C ILE A 40 2.94 7.89 -1.93
N VAL A 41 3.85 7.71 -0.98
CA VAL A 41 4.40 6.40 -0.62
C VAL A 41 3.87 5.94 0.74
N THR A 42 3.54 4.66 0.83
CA THR A 42 3.15 3.96 2.05
C THR A 42 3.70 2.53 2.00
N ALA A 43 3.63 1.78 3.10
CA ALA A 43 4.21 0.45 3.15
C ALA A 43 3.30 -0.57 3.86
N TRP A 44 3.33 -1.78 3.34
CA TRP A 44 2.86 -2.98 4.01
C TRP A 44 4.02 -3.95 4.19
N GLN A 45 4.04 -4.63 5.33
CA GLN A 45 5.02 -5.67 5.61
C GLN A 45 4.32 -7.03 5.73
N PRO A 46 4.79 -8.06 5.03
CA PRO A 46 4.26 -9.41 5.18
C PRO A 46 4.64 -9.99 6.53
N ASP A 47 3.77 -10.84 7.07
CA ASP A 47 4.17 -11.78 8.12
C ASP A 47 4.97 -12.97 7.54
N PRO A 48 5.56 -13.86 8.36
CA PRO A 48 6.35 -14.97 7.86
C PRO A 48 5.60 -15.93 6.92
N THR A 49 4.30 -16.16 7.15
CA THR A 49 3.48 -17.05 6.32
C THR A 49 3.21 -16.40 4.97
N GLU A 50 2.87 -15.12 4.97
CA GLU A 50 2.67 -14.32 3.77
C GLU A 50 3.95 -14.20 2.94
N LEU A 51 5.10 -14.02 3.61
CA LEU A 51 6.40 -13.98 2.96
C LEU A 51 6.74 -15.33 2.29
N ALA A 52 6.42 -16.44 2.95
CA ALA A 52 6.59 -17.77 2.37
C ALA A 52 5.72 -17.96 1.13
N ALA A 53 4.46 -17.51 1.16
CA ALA A 53 3.56 -17.55 0.00
C ALA A 53 4.08 -16.68 -1.16
N LEU A 54 4.56 -15.47 -0.86
CA LEU A 54 5.18 -14.60 -1.87
C LEU A 54 6.43 -15.24 -2.50
N ASN A 55 7.28 -15.87 -1.69
CA ASN A 55 8.46 -16.59 -2.18
C ASN A 55 8.08 -17.82 -3.02
N ALA A 56 6.90 -18.41 -2.77
CA ALA A 56 6.32 -19.47 -3.59
C ALA A 56 5.62 -18.95 -4.86
N GLY A 57 5.65 -17.63 -5.13
CA GLY A 57 5.09 -17.02 -6.33
C GLY A 57 3.66 -16.49 -6.18
N ALA A 58 3.11 -16.44 -4.96
CA ALA A 58 1.80 -15.82 -4.73
C ALA A 58 1.79 -14.35 -5.16
N SER A 59 0.66 -13.89 -5.69
CA SER A 59 0.46 -12.51 -6.10
C SER A 59 0.21 -11.58 -4.90
N ILE A 60 0.54 -10.30 -5.08
CA ILE A 60 0.05 -9.23 -4.20
C ILE A 60 -1.30 -8.77 -4.74
N HIS A 61 -2.33 -8.81 -3.89
CA HIS A 61 -3.66 -8.31 -4.21
C HIS A 61 -3.85 -6.91 -3.61
N VAL A 62 -4.20 -5.95 -4.46
CA VAL A 62 -4.66 -4.62 -4.04
C VAL A 62 -6.17 -4.55 -4.23
N ARG A 63 -6.90 -4.31 -3.13
CA ARG A 63 -8.34 -4.13 -3.14
C ARG A 63 -8.68 -2.66 -2.93
N LEU A 64 -9.38 -2.08 -3.90
CA LEU A 64 -9.99 -0.76 -3.80
C LEU A 64 -11.43 -0.95 -3.32
N VAL A 65 -11.79 -0.38 -2.16
CA VAL A 65 -13.10 -0.56 -1.55
C VAL A 65 -14.03 0.59 -1.96
N GLY A 66 -15.14 0.30 -2.64
CA GLY A 66 -16.14 1.29 -3.07
C GLY A 66 -16.09 1.62 -4.56
N ILE A 67 -16.99 2.50 -5.01
CA ILE A 67 -17.15 2.89 -6.43
C ILE A 67 -17.05 4.42 -6.68
N ASP A 68 -17.12 5.26 -5.63
CA ASP A 68 -16.80 6.70 -5.67
C ASP A 68 -15.51 7.07 -4.88
N ARG A 69 -14.66 7.92 -5.48
CA ARG A 69 -13.30 8.28 -5.01
C ARG A 69 -13.32 9.22 -3.79
N PRO A 70 -12.27 9.21 -2.94
CA PRO A 70 -11.08 8.35 -2.95
C PRO A 70 -11.31 6.99 -2.28
N PHE A 71 -10.84 5.91 -2.91
CA PHE A 71 -11.00 4.55 -2.40
C PHE A 71 -10.00 4.21 -1.31
N PRO A 72 -10.47 3.73 -0.15
CA PRO A 72 -9.64 2.98 0.77
C PRO A 72 -9.00 1.79 0.04
N MET A 73 -7.69 1.62 0.23
CA MET A 73 -6.94 0.52 -0.34
C MET A 73 -6.57 -0.48 0.75
N MET A 74 -6.65 -1.76 0.42
CA MET A 74 -6.18 -2.85 1.26
C MET A 74 -5.24 -3.74 0.44
N VAL A 75 -4.14 -4.18 1.06
CA VAL A 75 -3.17 -5.08 0.44
C VAL A 75 -3.19 -6.42 1.16
N SER A 76 -3.20 -7.52 0.40
CA SER A 76 -3.12 -8.89 0.91
C SER A 76 -2.29 -9.76 -0.03
N VAL A 77 -1.89 -10.94 0.44
CA VAL A 77 -1.24 -11.96 -0.40
C VAL A 77 -2.29 -12.95 -0.92
N GLY A 78 -2.16 -13.35 -2.18
CA GLY A 78 -2.99 -14.39 -2.80
C GLY A 78 -2.53 -15.81 -2.45
N GLU A 79 -3.11 -16.79 -3.13
CA GLU A 79 -2.63 -18.17 -3.11
C GLU A 79 -1.42 -18.31 -4.07
N PRO A 80 -0.43 -19.16 -3.76
CA PRO A 80 0.60 -19.53 -4.72
C PRO A 80 0.01 -20.21 -5.97
N PRO A 81 0.61 -20.03 -7.16
CA PRO A 81 0.20 -20.76 -8.35
C PRO A 81 0.41 -22.27 -8.20
N GLU A 82 -0.43 -23.07 -8.88
CA GLU A 82 -0.31 -24.54 -8.99
C GLU A 82 0.87 -24.99 -9.87
#